data_AF-A0AAW9IY16-F1
#
_entry.id   AF-A0AAW9IY16-F1
#
_cell.length_a   1.000
_cell.length_b   1.000
_cell.length_c   1.000
_cell.angle_alpha   90.00
_cell.angle_beta   90.00
_cell.angle_gamma   90.00
#
_symmetry.space_group_name_H-M   'P 1'
#
loop_
_entity.id
_entity.type
_entity.pdbx_description
1 polymer ?
#
loop_
_entity_poly.entity_id
_entity_poly.type
_entity_poly.pdbx_seq_one_letter_code
_entity_poly.pdbx_strand_id
1 'polypeptide(L)' 'MIFGNIDGINKSYLDELERLYKVKVLKDEVCSREIIEIISRLTSILEREISVAVDRRGKGVSVAIGDSTSVEVAM' A
#
# COMPACT_ATOMS: atom_id res chain seq x y z
N MET A 1 -9.96 -3.22 2.25
CA MET A 1 -10.34 -3.06 0.83
C MET A 1 -9.27 -2.23 0.15
N ILE A 2 -8.72 -2.74 -0.94
CA ILE A 2 -7.68 -2.08 -1.73
C ILE A 2 -8.36 -1.38 -2.91
N PHE A 3 -7.96 -0.15 -3.21
CA PHE A 3 -8.51 0.66 -4.30
C PHE A 3 -7.68 0.52 -5.58
N GLY A 4 -8.27 0.88 -6.73
CA GLY A 4 -7.56 0.94 -8.00
C GLY A 4 -7.57 -0.36 -8.81
N ASN A 5 -6.54 -0.55 -9.65
CA ASN A 5 -6.46 -1.63 -10.62
C ASN A 5 -5.90 -2.92 -9.99
N ILE A 6 -6.80 -3.72 -9.43
CA ILE A 6 -6.50 -5.05 -8.86
C ILE A 6 -6.61 -6.19 -9.88
N ASP A 7 -6.95 -5.88 -11.13
CA ASP A 7 -7.16 -6.90 -12.17
C ASP A 7 -5.82 -7.51 -12.61
N GLY A 8 -5.78 -8.85 -12.65
CA GLY A 8 -4.55 -9.62 -12.92
C GLY A 8 -3.58 -9.74 -11.74
N ILE A 9 -3.92 -9.21 -10.55
CA ILE A 9 -3.06 -9.33 -9.36
C ILE A 9 -3.40 -10.59 -8.58
N ASN A 10 -2.37 -11.35 -8.25
CA ASN A 10 -2.51 -12.59 -7.49
C ASN A 10 -3.04 -12.30 -6.08
N LYS A 11 -4.01 -13.12 -5.62
CA LYS A 11 -4.68 -12.90 -4.33
C LYS A 11 -3.72 -12.84 -3.15
N SER A 12 -2.64 -13.62 -3.19
CA SER A 12 -1.59 -13.58 -2.16
C SER A 12 -0.92 -12.21 -2.00
N TYR A 13 -0.80 -11.43 -3.08
CA TYR A 13 -0.22 -10.08 -3.02
C TYR A 13 -1.24 -9.06 -2.50
N LEU A 14 -2.52 -9.24 -2.83
CA LEU A 14 -3.60 -8.44 -2.26
C LEU A 14 -3.71 -8.68 -0.75
N ASP A 15 -3.68 -9.93 -0.31
CA ASP A 15 -3.70 -10.29 1.11
C ASP A 15 -2.49 -9.71 1.87
N GLU A 16 -1.35 -9.58 1.20
CA GLU A 16 -0.14 -8.97 1.76
C GLU A 16 -0.28 -7.45 1.89
N LEU A 17 -0.82 -6.76 0.88
CA LEU A 17 -1.16 -5.34 0.97
C LEU A 17 -2.23 -5.08 2.04
N GLU A 18 -3.16 -6.00 2.26
CA GLU A 18 -4.12 -5.87 3.35
C GLU A 18 -3.48 -5.90 4.74
N ARG A 19 -2.27 -6.47 4.89
CA ARG A 19 -1.53 -6.41 6.16
C ARG A 19 -1.11 -4.98 6.51
N LEU A 20 -0.90 -4.11 5.52
CA LEU A 20 -0.53 -2.70 5.72
C LEU A 20 -1.57 -1.95 6.57
N TYR A 21 -2.85 -2.32 6.49
CA TYR A 21 -3.90 -1.74 7.33
C TYR A 21 -3.76 -2.04 8.83
N LYS A 22 -2.99 -3.08 9.17
CA LYS A 22 -2.72 -3.50 10.56
C LYS A 22 -1.41 -2.94 11.10
N VAL A 23 -0.50 -2.53 10.21
CA VAL A 23 0.77 -1.91 10.59
C VAL A 23 0.49 -0.53 11.19
N LYS A 24 1.11 -0.27 12.35
CA LYS A 24 1.08 1.05 12.98
C LYS A 24 2.36 1.79 12.65
N VAL A 25 2.21 3.03 12.22
CA VAL A 25 3.30 4.01 12.12
C VAL A 25 3.37 4.76 13.44
N LEU A 26 4.54 4.83 14.07
CA LEU A 26 4.70 5.59 15.31
C LEU A 26 4.62 7.09 15.03
N LYS A 27 4.25 7.90 16.03
CA LYS A 27 4.01 9.35 15.81
C LYS A 27 5.28 10.12 15.47
N ASP A 28 6.42 9.58 15.85
CA ASP A 28 7.77 10.07 15.60
C ASP A 28 8.38 9.50 14.31
N GLU A 29 7.62 8.68 13.57
CA GLU A 29 8.06 8.09 12.31
C GLU A 29 7.25 8.65 11.13
N VAL A 30 7.93 8.92 10.02
CA VAL A 30 7.27 9.31 8.76
C VAL A 30 6.51 8.12 8.15
N CYS A 31 7.09 6.92 8.26
CA CYS A 31 6.51 5.68 7.78
C CYS A 31 7.15 4.50 8.52
N SER A 32 6.40 3.41 8.71
CA SER A 32 6.96 2.18 9.26
C SER A 32 7.82 1.49 8.21
N ARG A 33 8.97 0.96 8.64
CA ARG A 33 9.88 0.19 7.78
C ARG A 33 9.18 -1.01 7.11
N GLU A 34 8.26 -1.66 7.83
CA GLU A 34 7.48 -2.78 7.30
C GLU A 34 6.63 -2.37 6.09
N ILE A 35 6.04 -1.16 6.13
CA ILE A 35 5.29 -0.62 4.99
C ILE A 35 6.22 -0.44 3.78
N ILE A 36 7.39 0.19 4.00
CA ILE A 36 8.37 0.46 2.94
C ILE A 36 8.86 -0.83 2.27
N GLU A 37 9.17 -1.85 3.06
CA GLU A 37 9.67 -3.13 2.55
C GLU A 37 8.61 -3.88 1.73
N ILE A 38 7.35 -3.86 2.18
CA ILE A 38 6.23 -4.48 1.46
C ILE A 38 5.97 -3.75 0.15
N ILE A 39 5.81 -2.41 0.17
CA ILE A 39 5.48 -1.65 -1.05
C ILE A 39 6.60 -1.72 -2.08
N SER A 40 7.87 -1.65 -1.65
CA SER A 40 9.04 -1.68 -2.55
C SER A 40 9.15 -3.03 -3.27
N ARG A 41 8.94 -4.13 -2.54
CA ARG A 41 8.93 -5.45 -3.16
C ARG A 41 7.74 -5.63 -4.09
N LEU A 42 6.54 -5.26 -3.67
CA LEU A 42 5.33 -5.47 -4.46
C LEU A 42 5.27 -4.58 -5.70
N THR A 43 5.71 -3.32 -5.64
CA THR A 43 5.79 -2.47 -6.83
C THR A 43 6.77 -3.05 -7.86
N SER A 44 7.89 -3.63 -7.40
CA SER A 44 8.87 -4.27 -8.28
C SER A 44 8.35 -5.56 -8.93
N ILE A 45 7.54 -6.35 -8.21
CA ILE A 45 6.98 -7.61 -8.73
C ILE A 45 5.78 -7.35 -9.65
N LEU A 46 4.92 -6.40 -9.27
CA LEU A 46 3.68 -6.11 -9.98
C LEU A 46 3.89 -5.15 -11.16
N GLU A 47 5.03 -4.46 -11.21
CA GLU A 47 5.32 -3.39 -12.17
C GLU A 47 4.19 -2.34 -12.21
N ARG A 48 3.64 -2.05 -11.03
CA ARG A 48 2.54 -1.11 -10.80
C ARG A 48 2.86 -0.22 -9.61
N GLU A 49 2.41 1.02 -9.68
CA GLU A 49 2.51 1.96 -8.57
C GLU A 49 1.57 1.57 -7.43
N ILE A 50 2.03 1.74 -6.19
CA ILE A 50 1.24 1.45 -4.99
C ILE A 50 1.26 2.69 -4.11
N SER A 51 0.07 3.23 -3.85
CA SER A 51 -0.12 4.37 -2.95
C SER A 51 -0.65 3.89 -1.60
N VAL A 52 -0.07 4.41 -0.52
CA VAL A 52 -0.48 4.10 0.86
C VAL A 52 -0.68 5.40 1.61
N ALA A 53 -1.89 5.63 2.12
CA ALA A 53 -2.20 6.77 2.98
C ALA A 53 -2.21 6.33 4.46
N VAL A 54 -1.63 7.17 5.31
CA VAL A 54 -1.56 6.94 6.76
C VAL A 54 -2.17 8.16 7.47
N ASP A 55 -3.06 7.92 8.44
CA ASP A 55 -3.66 8.98 9.25
C ASP A 55 -2.61 9.58 10.19
N ARG A 56 -2.82 10.81 10.66
CA ARG A 56 -2.02 11.46 11.71
C ARG A 56 -1.91 10.66 13.01
N ARG A 57 -2.77 9.65 13.19
CA ARG A 57 -2.76 8.71 14.32
C ARG A 57 -1.88 7.48 14.07
N GLY A 58 -1.22 7.39 12.92
CA GLY A 58 -0.33 6.30 12.57
C GLY A 58 -1.03 5.04 12.09
N LYS A 59 -2.30 5.13 11.67
CA LYS A 59 -3.06 3.98 11.15
C LYS A 59 -3.07 4.05 9.62
N GLY A 60 -2.81 2.93 8.93
CA GLY A 60 -3.03 2.82 7.49
C GLY A 60 -4.50 3.06 7.15
N VAL A 61 -4.78 4.08 6.33
CA VAL A 61 -6.13 4.57 5.99
C VAL A 61 -6.61 3.98 4.68
N SER A 62 -5.73 3.97 3.67
CA SER A 62 -6.05 3.47 2.35
C SER A 62 -4.80 2.95 1.66
N VAL A 63 -5.00 1.92 0.83
CA VAL A 63 -4.01 1.36 -0.09
C VAL A 63 -4.66 1.33 -1.45
N ALA A 64 -4.00 1.91 -2.45
CA ALA A 64 -4.44 1.93 -3.84
C ALA A 64 -3.35 1.39 -4.75
N ILE A 65 -3.76 0.64 -5.78
CA ILE A 65 -2.85 0.12 -6.81
C ILE A 65 -3.17 0.81 -8.13
N GLY A 66 -2.16 1.41 -8.72
CA GLY A 66 -2.25 2.11 -10.00
C GLY A 66 -2.10 1.19 -11.20
N ASP A 67 -2.05 1.80 -12.37
CA ASP A 67 -1.58 1.16 -13.58
C ASP A 67 -0.05 1.36 -13.74
N SER A 68 0.46 1.10 -14.94
CA SER A 68 1.87 1.27 -15.29
C SER A 68 2.32 2.74 -15.41
N THR A 69 1.41 3.69 -15.20
CA THR A 69 1.67 5.12 -15.41
C THR A 69 1.19 6.03 -14.28
N SER A 70 0.19 5.63 -13.48
CA SER A 70 -0.37 6.47 -12.41
C SER A 70 -1.15 5.66 -11.37
N VAL A 71 -1.07 6.10 -10.11
CA VAL A 71 -1.94 5.67 -9.00
C VAL A 71 -2.67 6.85 -8.36
N GLU A 72 -3.98 6.70 -8.11
CA GLU A 72 -4.74 7.66 -7.33
C GLU A 72 -4.55 7.41 -5.82
N VAL A 73 -4.37 8.49 -5.06
CA VAL A 73 -4.41 8.43 -3.60
C VAL A 73 -5.87 8.61 -3.18
N ALA A 74 -6.58 7.50 -2.94
CA ALA A 74 -7.92 7.57 -2.36
C ALA A 74 -7.82 8.08 -0.91
N MET A 75 -8.31 9.29 -0.65
CA MET A 75 -8.43 9.89 0.69
C MET A 75 -9.64 9.36 1.45
#